data_AF-A0A316KI27-F1
#
_entry.id   AF-A0A316KI27-F1
#
_cell.length_a   1.000
_cell.length_b   1.000
_cell.length_c   1.000
_cell.angle_alpha   90.00
_cell.angle_beta   90.00
_cell.angle_gamma   90.00
#
_symmetry.space_group_name_H-M   'P 1'
#
loop_
_entity.id
_entity.type
_entity.pdbx_description
1 polymer ?
#
loop_
_entity_poly.entity_id
_entity_poly.type
_entity_poly.pdbx_seq_one_letter_code
_entity_poly.pdbx_strand_id
1 'polypeptide(L)'
;MIDYPKPSELMREWRPHLFSDSSRVAAYKLGRSEFSHWLDTLTERNQHKDFEIFCRHLCERIICPNLRTQTGPEGGGDGKVDTETYAVSVEIAQRWFVGDANAATERWAFAMSAKEEWAPKVRSDVKGIVETGRQYDRIYFLTSRPVKAKRSHDLEKELADEYGVPVTILDREWLIEKTLENGFEDLAYKDLGAGTYEPEKELIGPNDFRRNQKLKEIEERIKKLGDSRSDQTQLVSDTYEAARLSRNLERPRFETEGRYNRAINLAKKSGSHDQVLRANYEYCWAMFWFHDDVEPMNRMYEEIENIALSSGTAADLSKVGNYLNVMMSHAARNFETAEYLNLEERSARMAEQLTAMSQNASRPNNALHAETLLVLMRLHDEGSRNDPKALESIWSDLDEIVGRSGGL
;
A
#
# COMPACT_ATOMS: atom_id res chain seq x y z
N MET A 1 27.40 -18.30 10.10
CA MET A 1 26.38 -17.85 9.13
C MET A 1 26.55 -16.35 9.05
N ILE A 2 26.96 -15.81 7.91
CA ILE A 2 27.07 -14.36 7.74
C ILE A 2 25.64 -13.85 7.67
N ASP A 3 25.24 -13.01 8.62
CA ASP A 3 23.93 -12.35 8.58
C ASP A 3 24.05 -11.18 7.61
N TYR A 4 23.40 -11.30 6.44
CA TYR A 4 23.41 -10.22 5.46
C TYR A 4 22.38 -9.17 5.88
N PRO A 5 22.71 -7.87 5.77
CA PRO A 5 21.74 -6.82 6.05
C PRO A 5 20.55 -6.94 5.10
N LYS A 6 19.36 -6.65 5.62
CA LYS A 6 18.13 -6.62 4.83
C LYS A 6 18.18 -5.51 3.77
N PRO A 7 17.42 -5.62 2.67
CA PRO A 7 17.33 -4.56 1.67
C PRO A 7 17.07 -3.15 2.27
N SER A 8 16.16 -3.03 3.23
CA SER A 8 15.81 -1.78 3.89
C SER A 8 16.96 -1.17 4.70
N GLU A 9 17.76 -2.01 5.34
CA GLU A 9 18.94 -1.60 6.09
C GLU A 9 20.03 -1.07 5.15
N LEU A 10 20.31 -1.81 4.06
CA LEU A 10 21.23 -1.37 3.01
C LEU A 10 20.78 -0.04 2.38
N MET A 11 19.50 0.07 2.06
CA MET A 11 18.96 1.29 1.44
C MET A 11 19.06 2.49 2.39
N ARG A 12 18.83 2.28 3.69
CA ARG A 12 18.97 3.32 4.71
C ARG A 12 20.41 3.77 4.87
N GLU A 13 21.37 2.84 4.79
CA GLU A 13 22.80 3.17 4.83
C GLU A 13 23.23 3.94 3.58
N TRP A 14 22.84 3.47 2.40
CA TRP A 14 23.27 4.07 1.12
C TRP A 14 22.57 5.38 0.79
N ARG A 15 21.31 5.54 1.22
CA ARG A 15 20.44 6.66 0.87
C ARG A 15 19.58 7.09 2.08
N PRO A 16 20.20 7.52 3.19
CA PRO A 16 19.48 7.89 4.42
C PRO A 16 18.48 9.02 4.19
N HIS A 17 18.78 9.92 3.26
CA HIS A 17 17.91 11.04 2.87
C HIS A 17 16.58 10.62 2.20
N LEU A 18 16.36 9.34 1.90
CA LEU A 18 15.06 8.84 1.42
C LEU A 18 14.14 8.42 2.56
N PHE A 19 14.68 8.21 3.77
CA PHE A 19 13.94 7.75 4.94
C PHE A 19 13.51 8.92 5.83
N SER A 20 12.69 8.62 6.84
CA SER A 20 12.20 9.57 7.83
C SER A 20 13.40 10.15 8.59
N ASP A 21 13.48 11.48 8.69
CA ASP A 21 14.47 12.16 9.54
C ASP A 21 13.90 12.56 10.92
N SER A 22 12.62 12.27 11.14
CA SER A 22 11.97 12.39 12.45
C SER A 22 12.30 11.20 13.34
N SER A 23 12.55 11.44 14.63
CA SER A 23 12.56 10.36 15.61
C SER A 23 11.11 10.10 16.06
N ARG A 24 10.56 8.96 15.66
CA ARG A 24 9.24 8.51 16.09
C ARG A 24 9.31 8.02 17.54
N VAL A 25 9.40 8.93 18.49
CA VAL A 25 8.86 8.63 19.81
C VAL A 25 7.37 8.92 19.68
N ALA A 26 6.55 7.87 19.65
CA ALA A 26 5.12 7.99 19.44
C ALA A 26 4.55 9.04 20.42
N ALA A 27 4.08 10.16 19.88
CA ALA A 27 3.45 11.21 20.67
C ALA A 27 2.26 10.64 21.42
N TYR A 28 1.57 9.67 20.82
CA TYR A 28 0.54 8.87 21.45
C TYR A 28 1.16 7.59 22.01
N LYS A 29 1.00 7.36 23.31
CA LYS A 29 1.37 6.11 23.95
C LYS A 29 0.13 5.36 24.38
N LEU A 30 0.03 4.14 23.90
CA LEU A 30 -1.04 3.23 24.27
C LEU A 30 -0.50 1.81 24.25
N GLY A 31 -0.45 1.17 25.43
CA GLY A 31 -0.05 -0.23 25.51
C GLY A 31 -1.16 -1.17 25.06
N ARG A 32 -0.82 -2.33 24.49
CA ARG A 32 -1.81 -3.35 24.10
C ARG A 32 -2.72 -3.75 25.27
N SER A 33 -2.13 -4.04 26.44
CA SER A 33 -2.88 -4.43 27.63
C SER A 33 -3.74 -3.31 28.18
N GLU A 34 -3.23 -2.08 28.15
CA GLU A 34 -3.98 -0.88 28.54
C GLU A 34 -5.20 -0.70 27.62
N PHE A 35 -5.00 -0.80 26.31
CA PHE A 35 -6.09 -0.64 25.35
C PHE A 35 -7.15 -1.76 25.47
N SER A 36 -6.71 -3.00 25.64
CA SER A 36 -7.62 -4.13 25.89
C SER A 36 -8.48 -3.89 27.13
N HIS A 37 -7.88 -3.44 28.23
CA HIS A 37 -8.62 -3.14 29.45
C HIS A 37 -9.58 -1.94 29.27
N TRP A 38 -9.15 -0.94 28.49
CA TRP A 38 -10.00 0.21 28.13
C TRP A 38 -11.25 -0.25 27.38
N LEU A 39 -11.10 -1.08 26.35
CA LEU A 39 -12.22 -1.61 25.56
C LEU A 39 -13.17 -2.49 26.39
N ASP A 40 -12.65 -3.22 27.39
CA ASP A 40 -13.47 -4.04 28.28
C ASP A 40 -14.34 -3.23 29.24
N THR A 41 -13.88 -2.04 29.65
CA THR A 41 -14.51 -1.18 30.66
C THR A 41 -15.34 -0.03 30.05
N LEU A 42 -15.58 -0.02 28.73
CA LEU A 42 -16.35 1.02 28.04
C LEU A 42 -17.77 1.19 28.60
N THR A 43 -18.43 0.07 28.90
CA THR A 43 -19.81 0.05 29.43
C THR A 43 -19.89 0.65 30.83
N GLU A 44 -18.90 0.36 31.67
CA GLU A 44 -18.82 0.87 33.04
C GLU A 44 -18.63 2.39 33.07
N ARG A 45 -17.99 2.92 32.02
CA ARG A 45 -17.66 4.34 31.88
C ARG A 45 -18.66 5.13 31.04
N ASN A 46 -19.77 4.50 30.61
CA ASN A 46 -20.78 5.11 29.75
C ASN A 46 -20.22 5.62 28.39
N GLN A 47 -19.14 5.03 27.90
CA GLN A 47 -18.43 5.45 26.67
C GLN A 47 -18.93 4.73 25.41
N HIS A 48 -20.22 4.42 25.36
CA HIS A 48 -20.82 3.72 24.21
C HIS A 48 -20.76 4.56 22.93
N LYS A 49 -21.09 5.84 23.03
CA LYS A 49 -21.05 6.77 21.89
C LYS A 49 -19.62 7.04 21.43
N ASP A 50 -18.69 7.20 22.38
CA ASP A 50 -17.26 7.34 22.11
C ASP A 50 -16.74 6.12 21.34
N PHE A 51 -17.17 4.91 21.71
CA PHE A 51 -16.84 3.68 21.00
C PHE A 51 -17.38 3.62 19.58
N GLU A 52 -18.62 4.07 19.35
CA GLU A 52 -19.20 4.16 18.01
C GLU A 52 -18.43 5.17 17.13
N ILE A 53 -18.07 6.33 17.69
CA ILE A 53 -17.25 7.34 17.00
C ILE A 53 -15.88 6.77 16.63
N PHE A 54 -15.20 6.14 17.59
CA PHE A 54 -13.92 5.48 17.38
C PHE A 54 -13.99 4.40 16.29
N CYS A 55 -14.98 3.51 16.37
CA CYS A 55 -15.18 2.46 15.38
C CYS A 55 -15.44 3.06 13.99
N ARG A 56 -16.25 4.11 13.89
CA ARG A 56 -16.50 4.80 12.62
C ARG A 56 -15.21 5.39 12.04
N HIS A 57 -14.45 6.17 12.83
CA HIS A 57 -13.20 6.77 12.34
C HIS A 57 -12.15 5.72 11.98
N LEU A 58 -12.10 4.60 12.71
CA LEU A 58 -11.22 3.47 12.38
C LEU A 58 -11.66 2.81 11.06
N CYS A 59 -12.97 2.57 10.86
CA CYS A 59 -13.51 2.06 9.61
C CYS A 59 -13.29 3.02 8.44
N GLU A 60 -13.39 4.33 8.63
CA GLU A 60 -13.08 5.34 7.61
C GLU A 60 -11.62 5.26 7.14
N ARG A 61 -10.70 4.91 8.04
CA ARG A 61 -9.27 4.78 7.75
C ARG A 61 -8.83 3.39 7.30
N ILE A 62 -9.71 2.39 7.28
CA ILE A 62 -9.33 1.01 6.94
C ILE A 62 -10.28 0.37 5.93
N ILE A 63 -11.58 0.50 6.14
CA ILE A 63 -12.63 -0.25 5.43
C ILE A 63 -13.21 0.56 4.28
N CYS A 64 -13.70 1.77 4.54
CA CYS A 64 -14.28 2.64 3.52
C CYS A 64 -14.42 4.09 4.00
N PRO A 65 -13.97 5.09 3.21
CA PRO A 65 -13.96 6.49 3.64
C PRO A 65 -15.33 7.19 3.54
N ASN A 66 -16.36 6.55 3.00
CA ASN A 66 -17.68 7.12 2.73
C ASN A 66 -18.76 6.70 3.74
N LEU A 67 -18.44 6.74 5.04
CA LEU A 67 -19.42 6.49 6.09
C LEU A 67 -20.24 7.75 6.39
N ARG A 68 -21.55 7.58 6.62
CA ARG A 68 -22.41 8.69 7.04
C ARG A 68 -22.20 9.01 8.52
N THR A 69 -22.08 10.29 8.83
CA THR A 69 -22.24 10.76 10.20
C THR A 69 -23.72 10.77 10.55
N GLN A 70 -24.12 10.05 11.60
CA GLN A 70 -25.48 10.22 12.13
C GLN A 70 -25.63 11.67 12.60
N THR A 71 -26.47 12.43 11.89
CA THR A 71 -26.81 13.81 12.20
C THR A 71 -28.34 13.88 12.35
N GLY A 72 -28.82 13.63 13.56
CA GLY A 72 -30.24 13.71 13.93
C GLY A 72 -30.47 13.44 15.42
N PRO A 73 -31.50 14.02 16.07
CA PRO A 73 -31.84 13.71 17.45
C PRO A 73 -32.33 12.26 17.57
N GLU A 74 -31.83 11.53 18.58
CA GLU A 74 -32.00 10.08 18.83
C GLU A 74 -33.44 9.58 19.04
N GLY A 75 -34.47 10.40 18.75
CA GLY A 75 -35.87 10.09 19.00
C GLY A 75 -36.80 10.16 17.77
N GLY A 76 -36.28 10.36 16.56
CA GLY A 76 -37.13 10.60 15.39
C GLY A 76 -36.62 10.01 14.09
N GLY A 77 -36.93 8.74 13.85
CA GLY A 77 -36.94 8.14 12.50
C GLY A 77 -35.96 6.98 12.30
N ASP A 78 -36.51 5.82 11.92
CA ASP A 78 -36.01 4.69 11.08
C ASP A 78 -34.50 4.29 11.05
N GLY A 79 -33.67 4.83 11.93
CA GLY A 79 -32.24 4.59 12.00
C GLY A 79 -31.95 3.35 12.85
N LYS A 80 -32.20 2.16 12.32
CA LYS A 80 -31.81 0.87 12.93
C LYS A 80 -30.33 0.50 12.66
N VAL A 81 -29.52 1.45 12.20
CA VAL A 81 -28.12 1.25 11.77
C VAL A 81 -27.25 2.38 12.32
N ASP A 82 -26.08 2.05 12.90
CA ASP A 82 -25.20 3.03 13.54
C ASP A 82 -24.48 3.91 12.51
N THR A 83 -24.03 3.32 11.41
CA THR A 83 -23.64 4.07 10.20
C THR A 83 -23.81 3.21 8.94
N GLU A 84 -23.93 3.85 7.79
CA GLU A 84 -23.98 3.18 6.48
C GLU A 84 -23.12 3.94 5.48
N THR A 85 -22.67 3.24 4.43
CA THR A 85 -22.03 3.91 3.29
C THR A 85 -23.04 4.80 2.57
N TYR A 86 -22.55 5.91 2.00
CA TYR A 86 -23.31 6.70 1.03
C TYR A 86 -22.73 6.52 -0.36
N ALA A 87 -23.59 6.52 -1.38
CA ALA A 87 -23.15 6.40 -2.76
C ALA A 87 -22.19 7.56 -3.11
N VAL A 88 -21.04 7.20 -3.66
CA VAL A 88 -20.01 8.13 -4.13
C VAL A 88 -19.77 7.86 -5.61
N SER A 89 -19.53 8.91 -6.39
CA SER A 89 -19.23 8.69 -7.82
C SER A 89 -17.96 7.85 -7.99
N VAL A 90 -17.93 7.02 -9.04
CA VAL A 90 -16.79 6.13 -9.32
C VAL A 90 -15.51 6.95 -9.49
N GLU A 91 -15.58 8.16 -10.04
CA GLU A 91 -14.45 9.07 -10.23
C GLU A 91 -13.85 9.54 -8.89
N ILE A 92 -14.67 9.74 -7.86
CA ILE A 92 -14.20 10.10 -6.52
C ILE A 92 -13.64 8.85 -5.82
N ALA A 93 -14.29 7.70 -5.96
CA ALA A 93 -13.84 6.44 -5.38
C ALA A 93 -12.45 6.02 -5.87
N GLN A 94 -12.17 6.26 -7.15
CA GLN A 94 -10.85 6.02 -7.75
C GLN A 94 -9.73 6.86 -7.15
N ARG A 95 -10.07 7.94 -6.43
CA ARG A 95 -9.09 8.80 -5.73
C ARG A 95 -8.82 8.32 -4.31
N TRP A 96 -9.50 7.28 -3.84
CA TRP A 96 -9.24 6.70 -2.53
C TRP A 96 -8.02 5.79 -2.58
N PHE A 97 -7.21 5.86 -1.52
CA PHE A 97 -6.07 4.97 -1.31
C PHE A 97 -6.29 4.02 -0.13
N VAL A 98 -7.43 4.16 0.55
CA VAL A 98 -7.84 3.40 1.72
C VAL A 98 -9.22 2.85 1.45
N GLY A 99 -9.46 1.62 1.92
CA GLY A 99 -10.74 0.96 1.84
C GLY A 99 -11.03 0.30 0.50
N ASP A 100 -12.17 -0.39 0.44
CA ASP A 100 -12.65 -1.08 -0.76
C ASP A 100 -13.34 -0.08 -1.70
N ALA A 101 -12.91 -0.04 -2.96
CA ALA A 101 -13.52 0.82 -3.97
C ALA A 101 -15.00 0.46 -4.24
N ASN A 102 -15.39 -0.80 -3.98
CA ASN A 102 -16.78 -1.24 -4.12
C ASN A 102 -17.71 -0.50 -3.16
N ALA A 103 -17.21 -0.04 -2.01
CA ALA A 103 -18.00 0.73 -1.04
C ALA A 103 -18.60 2.02 -1.63
N ALA A 104 -18.09 2.50 -2.76
CA ALA A 104 -18.64 3.66 -3.46
C ALA A 104 -19.99 3.37 -4.15
N THR A 105 -20.18 2.14 -4.64
CA THR A 105 -21.38 1.72 -5.37
C THR A 105 -22.26 0.74 -4.58
N GLU A 106 -21.65 -0.07 -3.72
CA GLU A 106 -22.32 -0.97 -2.80
C GLU A 106 -22.83 -0.22 -1.56
N ARG A 107 -23.92 -0.71 -0.99
CA ARG A 107 -24.50 -0.21 0.26
C ARG A 107 -24.09 -1.13 1.40
N TRP A 108 -23.27 -0.62 2.31
CA TRP A 108 -22.79 -1.36 3.48
C TRP A 108 -23.40 -0.80 4.75
N ALA A 109 -23.81 -1.69 5.65
CA ALA A 109 -24.30 -1.33 6.98
C ALA A 109 -23.26 -1.64 8.04
N PHE A 110 -23.17 -0.79 9.06
CA PHE A 110 -22.29 -0.96 10.20
C PHE A 110 -23.12 -0.91 11.48
N ALA A 111 -22.94 -1.93 12.31
CA ALA A 111 -23.45 -1.99 13.67
C ALA A 111 -22.27 -2.10 14.64
N MET A 112 -22.37 -1.46 15.80
CA MET A 112 -21.29 -1.28 16.75
C MET A 112 -21.82 -1.55 18.16
N SER A 113 -21.12 -2.38 18.93
CA SER A 113 -21.55 -2.66 20.30
C SER A 113 -20.44 -2.99 21.28
N ALA A 114 -20.50 -2.34 22.45
CA ALA A 114 -19.67 -2.66 23.61
C ALA A 114 -20.32 -3.66 24.61
N LYS A 115 -21.52 -4.18 24.30
CA LYS A 115 -22.24 -5.11 25.21
C LYS A 115 -21.47 -6.41 25.41
N GLU A 116 -21.49 -6.94 26.64
CA GLU A 116 -20.90 -8.26 26.94
C GLU A 116 -21.56 -9.39 26.16
N GLU A 117 -22.90 -9.38 26.10
CA GLU A 117 -23.69 -10.29 25.27
C GLU A 117 -23.68 -9.88 23.80
N TRP A 118 -22.50 -9.95 23.18
CA TRP A 118 -22.31 -9.55 21.79
C TRP A 118 -23.13 -10.42 20.82
N ALA A 119 -23.17 -11.74 20.97
CA ALA A 119 -23.80 -12.63 19.98
C ALA A 119 -25.32 -12.41 19.81
N PRO A 120 -26.14 -12.32 20.88
CA PRO A 120 -27.54 -11.92 20.74
C PRO A 120 -27.71 -10.53 20.11
N LYS A 121 -26.80 -9.60 20.42
CA LYS A 121 -26.81 -8.25 19.87
C LYS A 121 -26.51 -8.22 18.37
N VAL A 122 -25.54 -9.00 17.88
CA VAL A 122 -25.28 -9.18 16.44
C VAL A 122 -26.57 -9.60 15.72
N ARG A 123 -27.25 -10.63 16.23
CA ARG A 123 -28.49 -11.14 15.61
C ARG A 123 -29.58 -10.08 15.57
N SER A 124 -29.78 -9.38 16.68
CA SER A 124 -30.79 -8.32 16.79
C SER A 124 -30.50 -7.17 15.83
N ASP A 125 -29.23 -6.77 15.71
CA ASP A 125 -28.84 -5.62 14.88
C ASP A 125 -28.87 -5.99 13.40
N VAL A 126 -28.36 -7.16 13.01
CA VAL A 126 -28.45 -7.65 11.62
C VAL A 126 -29.91 -7.79 11.20
N LYS A 127 -30.77 -8.39 12.05
CA LYS A 127 -32.20 -8.46 11.79
C LYS A 127 -32.80 -7.05 11.65
N GLY A 128 -32.46 -6.14 12.55
CA GLY A 128 -32.91 -4.74 12.51
C GLY A 128 -32.52 -4.02 11.22
N ILE A 129 -31.28 -4.21 10.76
CA ILE A 129 -30.75 -3.68 9.50
C ILE A 129 -31.54 -4.22 8.32
N VAL A 130 -31.75 -5.54 8.24
CA VAL A 130 -32.46 -6.18 7.12
C VAL A 130 -33.95 -5.78 7.10
N GLU A 131 -34.58 -5.66 8.27
CA GLU A 131 -35.97 -5.20 8.42
C GLU A 131 -36.21 -3.76 7.98
N THR A 132 -35.17 -2.94 7.79
CA THR A 132 -35.33 -1.59 7.22
C THR A 132 -35.81 -1.61 5.76
N GLY A 133 -35.78 -2.78 5.10
CA GLY A 133 -36.17 -2.94 3.69
C GLY A 133 -35.17 -2.35 2.70
N ARG A 134 -34.01 -1.88 3.19
CA ARG A 134 -32.89 -1.40 2.36
C ARG A 134 -32.10 -2.60 1.86
N GLN A 135 -31.79 -2.61 0.56
CA GLN A 135 -30.86 -3.61 0.01
C GLN A 135 -29.44 -3.22 0.41
N TYR A 136 -28.84 -4.02 1.30
CA TYR A 136 -27.45 -3.93 1.70
C TYR A 136 -26.67 -5.08 1.06
N ASP A 137 -25.49 -4.76 0.53
CA ASP A 137 -24.60 -5.75 -0.08
C ASP A 137 -23.73 -6.45 0.97
N ARG A 138 -23.42 -5.76 2.08
CA ARG A 138 -22.59 -6.27 3.19
C ARG A 138 -22.99 -5.64 4.52
N ILE A 139 -22.78 -6.38 5.61
CA ILE A 139 -22.97 -5.89 6.97
C ILE A 139 -21.70 -6.13 7.78
N TYR A 140 -21.20 -5.09 8.45
CA TYR A 140 -20.10 -5.17 9.41
C TYR A 140 -20.65 -5.00 10.83
N PHE A 141 -20.22 -5.86 11.74
CA PHE A 141 -20.50 -5.73 13.16
C PHE A 141 -19.20 -5.58 13.94
N LEU A 142 -19.03 -4.46 14.65
CA LEU A 142 -17.85 -4.20 15.47
C LEU A 142 -18.17 -4.39 16.95
N THR A 143 -17.30 -5.10 17.67
CA THR A 143 -17.46 -5.30 19.11
C THR A 143 -16.21 -5.06 19.92
N SER A 144 -16.38 -4.46 21.11
CA SER A 144 -15.29 -4.30 22.07
C SER A 144 -14.95 -5.59 22.82
N ARG A 145 -15.65 -6.70 22.55
CA ARG A 145 -15.45 -7.99 23.22
C ARG A 145 -14.59 -8.94 22.40
N PRO A 146 -13.78 -9.80 23.04
CA PRO A 146 -13.03 -10.82 22.33
C PRO A 146 -13.98 -11.91 21.82
N VAL A 147 -13.80 -12.34 20.57
CA VAL A 147 -14.64 -13.37 19.95
C VAL A 147 -13.77 -14.55 19.55
N LYS A 148 -14.23 -15.77 19.85
CA LYS A 148 -13.57 -16.98 19.36
C LYS A 148 -13.81 -17.10 17.85
N ALA A 149 -12.75 -17.22 17.05
CA ALA A 149 -12.82 -17.29 15.58
C ALA A 149 -13.84 -18.32 15.05
N LYS A 150 -13.92 -19.51 15.65
CA LYS A 150 -14.94 -20.51 15.27
C LYS A 150 -16.36 -19.97 15.45
N ARG A 151 -16.62 -19.28 16.56
CA ARG A 151 -17.95 -18.75 16.90
C ARG A 151 -18.32 -17.54 16.04
N SER A 152 -17.38 -16.70 15.65
CA SER A 152 -17.66 -15.62 14.67
C SER A 152 -18.02 -16.23 13.33
N HIS A 153 -17.22 -17.14 12.78
CA HIS A 153 -17.50 -17.76 11.48
C HIS A 153 -18.81 -18.55 11.44
N ASP A 154 -19.12 -19.31 12.50
CA ASP A 154 -20.40 -20.03 12.60
C ASP A 154 -21.59 -19.04 12.57
N LEU A 155 -21.47 -17.90 13.27
CA LEU A 155 -22.51 -16.88 13.33
C LEU A 155 -22.62 -16.04 12.04
N GLU A 156 -21.50 -15.66 11.44
CA GLU A 156 -21.43 -14.97 10.15
C GLU A 156 -22.12 -15.80 9.07
N LYS A 157 -21.80 -17.10 9.01
CA LYS A 157 -22.41 -18.03 8.06
C LYS A 157 -23.91 -18.19 8.32
N GLU A 158 -24.31 -18.39 9.57
CA GLU A 158 -25.72 -18.52 9.93
C GLU A 158 -26.54 -17.30 9.50
N LEU A 159 -26.04 -16.09 9.76
CA LEU A 159 -26.73 -14.85 9.39
C LEU A 159 -26.71 -14.61 7.87
N ALA A 160 -25.62 -14.96 7.19
CA ALA A 160 -25.55 -14.90 5.73
C ALA A 160 -26.54 -15.88 5.07
N ASP A 161 -26.66 -17.09 5.61
CA ASP A 161 -27.60 -18.12 5.12
C ASP A 161 -29.07 -17.71 5.41
N GLU A 162 -29.34 -17.07 6.55
CA GLU A 162 -30.68 -16.64 6.96
C GLU A 162 -31.18 -15.41 6.17
N TYR A 163 -30.34 -14.38 6.00
CA TYR A 163 -30.73 -13.09 5.44
C TYR A 163 -30.23 -12.85 4.01
N GLY A 164 -29.37 -13.72 3.47
CA GLY A 164 -28.83 -13.60 2.12
C GLY A 164 -27.82 -12.46 1.92
N VAL A 165 -27.29 -11.89 3.01
CA VAL A 165 -26.31 -10.79 2.99
C VAL A 165 -25.06 -11.19 3.78
N PRO A 166 -23.85 -11.09 3.20
CA PRO A 166 -22.61 -11.34 3.92
C PRO A 166 -22.45 -10.49 5.17
N VAL A 167 -22.18 -11.13 6.31
CA VAL A 167 -21.93 -10.48 7.60
C VAL A 167 -20.47 -10.70 7.99
N THR A 168 -19.78 -9.64 8.43
CA THR A 168 -18.40 -9.70 8.97
C THR A 168 -18.37 -9.19 10.39
N ILE A 169 -17.82 -9.96 11.32
CA ILE A 169 -17.67 -9.59 12.73
C ILE A 169 -16.22 -9.19 12.99
N LEU A 170 -16.02 -7.95 13.43
CA LEU A 170 -14.72 -7.39 13.80
C LEU A 170 -14.68 -7.25 15.33
N ASP A 171 -13.80 -8.02 15.96
CA ASP A 171 -13.76 -8.14 17.41
C ASP A 171 -12.70 -7.23 18.07
N ARG A 172 -12.58 -7.35 19.39
CA ARG A 172 -11.61 -6.57 20.17
C ARG A 172 -10.17 -6.74 19.69
N GLU A 173 -9.77 -7.96 19.34
CA GLU A 173 -8.39 -8.19 18.89
C GLU A 173 -8.15 -7.54 17.54
N TRP A 174 -9.13 -7.58 16.63
CA TRP A 174 -9.05 -6.81 15.37
C TRP A 174 -8.92 -5.31 15.62
N LEU A 175 -9.72 -4.73 16.53
CA LEU A 175 -9.62 -3.30 16.88
C LEU A 175 -8.23 -2.94 17.42
N ILE A 176 -7.71 -3.73 18.34
CA ILE A 176 -6.39 -3.52 18.95
C ILE A 176 -5.29 -3.62 17.89
N GLU A 177 -5.29 -4.70 17.11
CA GLU A 177 -4.31 -4.94 16.04
C GLU A 177 -4.31 -3.77 15.06
N LYS A 178 -5.50 -3.42 14.54
CA LYS A 178 -5.63 -2.36 13.54
C LYS A 178 -5.38 -0.95 14.07
N THR A 179 -5.51 -0.71 15.37
CA THR A 179 -5.13 0.58 15.95
C THR A 179 -3.62 0.68 16.16
N LEU A 180 -3.01 -0.35 16.75
CA LEU A 180 -1.60 -0.29 17.16
C LEU A 180 -0.64 -0.56 15.99
N GLU A 181 -0.92 -1.53 15.13
CA GLU A 181 -0.02 -1.85 14.01
C GLU A 181 -0.01 -0.77 12.93
N ASN A 182 -1.10 -0.02 12.81
CA ASN A 182 -1.28 1.04 11.82
C ASN A 182 -0.93 2.44 12.34
N GLY A 183 -0.53 2.58 13.60
CA GLY A 183 -0.19 3.90 14.17
C GLY A 183 -1.41 4.83 14.31
N PHE A 184 -2.58 4.27 14.65
CA PHE A 184 -3.83 5.01 14.86
C PHE A 184 -4.15 5.26 16.33
N GLU A 185 -3.14 5.27 17.21
CA GLU A 185 -3.29 5.61 18.62
C GLU A 185 -3.85 7.03 18.81
N ASP A 186 -3.71 7.89 17.80
CA ASP A 186 -4.35 9.20 17.78
C ASP A 186 -5.88 9.12 17.83
N LEU A 187 -6.49 8.11 17.20
CA LEU A 187 -7.94 7.87 17.27
C LEU A 187 -8.33 7.37 18.66
N ALA A 188 -7.59 6.42 19.21
CA ALA A 188 -7.86 5.90 20.56
C ALA A 188 -7.77 7.02 21.61
N TYR A 189 -6.80 7.93 21.50
CA TYR A 189 -6.70 9.08 22.38
C TYR A 189 -7.81 10.11 22.15
N LYS A 190 -8.07 10.53 20.91
CA LYS A 190 -9.04 11.60 20.61
C LYS A 190 -10.49 11.17 20.85
N ASP A 191 -10.83 9.94 20.45
CA ASP A 191 -12.21 9.47 20.46
C ASP A 191 -12.56 8.75 21.76
N LEU A 192 -11.65 7.94 22.33
CA LEU A 192 -11.91 7.17 23.56
C LEU A 192 -11.27 7.77 24.81
N GLY A 193 -10.35 8.72 24.67
CA GLY A 193 -9.51 9.21 25.76
C GLY A 193 -8.45 8.19 26.22
N ALA A 194 -8.18 7.14 25.44
CA ALA A 194 -7.29 6.05 25.82
C ALA A 194 -5.82 6.41 25.59
N GLY A 195 -4.97 6.13 26.57
CA GLY A 195 -3.53 6.38 26.49
C GLY A 195 -3.14 7.83 26.84
N THR A 196 -1.91 8.19 26.51
CA THR A 196 -1.36 9.54 26.78
C THR A 196 -0.85 10.22 25.52
N TYR A 197 -0.91 11.55 25.50
CA TYR A 197 -0.35 12.39 24.45
C TYR A 197 0.81 13.22 25.00
N GLU A 198 2.01 12.96 24.50
CA GLU A 198 3.28 13.59 24.86
C GLU A 198 3.86 14.33 23.63
N PRO A 199 3.31 15.51 23.26
CA PRO A 199 3.70 16.23 22.03
C PRO A 199 5.18 16.62 22.01
N GLU A 200 5.77 16.85 23.19
CA GLU A 200 7.18 17.23 23.35
C GLU A 200 8.16 16.15 22.86
N LYS A 201 7.68 14.92 22.66
CA LYS A 201 8.50 13.81 22.16
C LYS A 201 8.42 13.61 20.65
N GLU A 202 7.51 14.31 19.97
CA GLU A 202 7.44 14.30 18.51
C GLU A 202 8.49 15.25 17.92
N LEU A 203 9.74 14.77 17.82
CA LEU A 203 10.79 15.51 17.14
C LEU A 203 10.67 15.30 15.63
N ILE A 204 9.86 16.13 15.00
CA ILE A 204 9.70 16.14 13.54
C ILE A 204 10.95 16.74 12.90
N GLY A 205 11.62 15.95 12.06
CA GLY A 205 12.76 16.41 11.27
C GLY A 205 12.37 17.44 10.22
N PRO A 206 13.28 18.34 9.81
CA PRO A 206 12.97 19.39 8.85
C PRO A 206 12.56 18.85 7.47
N ASN A 207 13.06 17.69 7.04
CA ASN A 207 12.65 17.09 5.77
C ASN A 207 11.26 16.49 5.87
N ASP A 208 10.95 15.77 6.94
CA ASP A 208 9.63 15.20 7.16
C ASP A 208 8.55 16.25 7.35
N PHE A 209 8.85 17.38 8.01
CA PHE A 209 7.94 18.52 8.05
C PHE A 209 7.54 18.97 6.64
N ARG A 210 8.55 19.19 5.77
CA ARG A 210 8.33 19.60 4.37
C ARG A 210 7.58 18.53 3.56
N ARG A 211 7.93 17.25 3.75
CA ARG A 211 7.25 16.12 3.08
C ARG A 211 5.81 15.99 3.51
N ASN A 212 5.52 16.15 4.80
CA ASN A 212 4.15 16.12 5.33
C ASN A 212 3.31 17.26 4.79
N GLN A 213 3.86 18.47 4.73
CA GLN A 213 3.18 19.61 4.12
C GLN A 213 2.88 19.34 2.63
N LYS A 214 3.89 18.90 1.87
CA LYS A 214 3.75 18.58 0.45
C LYS A 214 2.75 17.44 0.21
N LEU A 215 2.76 16.41 1.04
CA LEU A 215 1.81 15.29 0.95
C LEU A 215 0.37 15.79 1.17
N LYS A 216 0.14 16.62 2.19
CA LYS A 216 -1.19 17.22 2.44
C LYS A 216 -1.66 18.06 1.24
N GLU A 217 -0.79 18.89 0.69
CA GLU A 217 -1.11 19.71 -0.49
C GLU A 217 -1.45 18.86 -1.73
N ILE A 218 -0.71 17.77 -1.96
CA ILE A 218 -0.96 16.84 -3.06
C ILE A 218 -2.29 16.10 -2.87
N GLU A 219 -2.56 15.56 -1.67
CA GLU A 219 -3.83 14.86 -1.39
C GLU A 219 -5.04 15.79 -1.54
N GLU A 220 -4.92 17.06 -1.14
CA GLU A 220 -5.98 18.05 -1.37
C GLU A 220 -6.16 18.41 -2.85
N ARG A 221 -5.07 18.42 -3.64
CA ARG A 221 -5.14 18.64 -5.09
C ARG A 221 -5.78 17.45 -5.81
N ILE A 222 -5.44 16.22 -5.45
CA ILE A 222 -6.04 14.98 -5.96
C ILE A 222 -7.57 15.03 -5.82
N LYS A 223 -8.08 15.49 -4.67
CA LYS A 223 -9.53 15.62 -4.44
C LYS A 223 -10.20 16.64 -5.37
N LYS A 224 -9.50 17.68 -5.81
CA LYS A 224 -10.06 18.83 -6.53
C LYS A 224 -9.82 18.83 -8.04
N LEU A 225 -8.90 18.00 -8.53
CA LEU A 225 -8.59 17.91 -9.97
C LEU A 225 -9.85 17.57 -10.78
N GLY A 226 -10.01 18.25 -11.91
CA GLY A 226 -11.09 18.02 -12.87
C GLY A 226 -10.83 16.82 -13.78
N ASP A 227 -11.63 16.71 -14.84
CA ASP A 227 -11.62 15.55 -15.75
C ASP A 227 -10.99 15.85 -17.12
N SER A 228 -10.34 17.01 -17.30
CA SER A 228 -9.64 17.29 -18.57
C SER A 228 -8.45 16.33 -18.75
N ARG A 229 -8.00 16.13 -20.00
CA ARG A 229 -6.83 15.27 -20.28
C ARG A 229 -5.56 15.71 -19.53
N SER A 230 -5.36 17.03 -19.41
CA SER A 230 -4.26 17.59 -18.61
C SER A 230 -4.43 17.30 -17.12
N ASP A 231 -5.65 17.39 -16.60
CA ASP A 231 -5.95 17.08 -15.21
C ASP A 231 -5.73 15.60 -14.91
N GLN A 232 -6.15 14.70 -15.80
CA GLN A 232 -5.93 13.26 -15.64
C GLN A 232 -4.44 12.91 -15.64
N THR A 233 -3.65 13.53 -16.52
CA THR A 233 -2.19 13.33 -16.56
C THR A 233 -1.53 13.83 -15.27
N GLN A 234 -1.97 14.99 -14.76
CA GLN A 234 -1.49 15.55 -13.50
C GLN A 234 -1.94 14.71 -12.30
N LEU A 235 -3.18 14.19 -12.31
CA LEU A 235 -3.74 13.33 -11.27
C LEU A 235 -2.91 12.07 -11.09
N VAL A 236 -2.56 11.38 -12.18
CA VAL A 236 -1.68 10.21 -12.14
C VAL A 236 -0.33 10.58 -11.53
N SER A 237 0.26 11.70 -11.96
CA SER A 237 1.55 12.18 -11.44
C SER A 237 1.49 12.52 -9.93
N ASP A 238 0.39 13.14 -9.49
CA ASP A 238 0.16 13.50 -8.10
C ASP A 238 -0.03 12.27 -7.21
N THR A 239 -0.79 11.27 -7.67
CA THR A 239 -1.01 10.03 -6.92
C THR A 239 0.30 9.26 -6.72
N TYR A 240 1.18 9.27 -7.73
CA TYR A 240 2.53 8.73 -7.62
C TYR A 240 3.37 9.48 -6.59
N GLU A 241 3.41 10.81 -6.66
CA GLU A 241 4.19 11.61 -5.70
C GLU A 241 3.68 11.45 -4.27
N ALA A 242 2.36 11.29 -4.07
CA ALA A 242 1.78 10.98 -2.77
C ALA A 242 2.26 9.62 -2.24
N ALA A 243 2.29 8.57 -3.08
CA ALA A 243 2.79 7.25 -2.71
C ALA A 243 4.30 7.28 -2.36
N ARG A 244 5.08 8.02 -3.15
CA ARG A 244 6.52 8.22 -2.91
C ARG A 244 6.79 8.96 -1.59
N LEU A 245 6.04 10.02 -1.30
CA LEU A 245 6.16 10.75 -0.04
C LEU A 245 5.72 9.90 1.15
N SER A 246 4.66 9.10 1.00
CA SER A 246 4.20 8.14 2.02
C SER A 246 5.32 7.17 2.41
N ARG A 247 5.98 6.57 1.41
CA ARG A 247 7.15 5.71 1.58
C ARG A 247 8.30 6.43 2.28
N ASN A 248 8.66 7.63 1.82
CA ASN A 248 9.80 8.38 2.38
C ASN A 248 9.56 8.86 3.81
N LEU A 249 8.29 9.11 4.17
CA LEU A 249 7.85 9.39 5.54
C LEU A 249 7.75 8.13 6.40
N GLU A 250 8.02 6.95 5.84
CA GLU A 250 7.88 5.63 6.46
C GLU A 250 6.47 5.38 7.01
N ARG A 251 5.44 5.92 6.33
CA ARG A 251 4.04 5.71 6.72
C ARG A 251 3.73 4.21 6.77
N PRO A 252 2.73 3.80 7.58
CA PRO A 252 2.33 2.40 7.66
C PRO A 252 2.20 1.72 6.30
N ARG A 253 2.57 0.45 6.23
CA ARG A 253 2.63 -0.32 4.97
C ARG A 253 1.33 -0.21 4.18
N PHE A 254 0.18 -0.44 4.83
CA PHE A 254 -1.13 -0.41 4.15
C PHE A 254 -1.44 0.95 3.50
N GLU A 255 -1.03 2.07 4.11
CA GLU A 255 -1.22 3.39 3.50
C GLU A 255 -0.33 3.57 2.27
N THR A 256 0.93 3.16 2.37
CA THR A 256 1.90 3.30 1.28
C THR A 256 1.51 2.42 0.10
N GLU A 257 1.18 1.15 0.35
CA GLU A 257 0.65 0.24 -0.68
C GLU A 257 -0.65 0.76 -1.27
N GLY A 258 -1.60 1.22 -0.44
CA GLY A 258 -2.86 1.78 -0.88
C GLY A 258 -2.68 2.97 -1.84
N ARG A 259 -1.72 3.86 -1.55
CA ARG A 259 -1.40 5.00 -2.43
C ARG A 259 -0.76 4.55 -3.75
N TYR A 260 0.10 3.53 -3.74
CA TYR A 260 0.65 2.95 -4.96
C TYR A 260 -0.44 2.24 -5.79
N ASN A 261 -1.33 1.47 -5.17
CA ASN A 261 -2.44 0.81 -5.85
C ASN A 261 -3.38 1.84 -6.52
N ARG A 262 -3.69 2.93 -5.81
CA ARG A 262 -4.41 4.07 -6.40
C ARG A 262 -3.69 4.62 -7.64
N ALA A 263 -2.37 4.84 -7.55
CA ALA A 263 -1.58 5.35 -8.66
C ALA A 263 -1.54 4.39 -9.86
N ILE A 264 -1.39 3.08 -9.61
CA ILE A 264 -1.41 2.03 -10.64
C ILE A 264 -2.78 2.00 -11.34
N ASN A 265 -3.86 2.00 -10.57
CA ASN A 265 -5.22 1.94 -11.12
C ASN A 265 -5.54 3.16 -12.00
N LEU A 266 -5.18 4.36 -11.54
CA LEU A 266 -5.37 5.59 -12.31
C LEU A 266 -4.46 5.63 -13.55
N ALA A 267 -3.21 5.18 -13.44
CA ALA A 267 -2.31 5.09 -14.57
C ALA A 267 -2.84 4.12 -15.64
N LYS A 268 -3.33 2.94 -15.26
CA LYS A 268 -3.93 1.96 -16.18
C LYS A 268 -5.18 2.52 -16.89
N LYS A 269 -5.97 3.37 -16.21
CA LYS A 269 -7.20 3.94 -16.77
C LYS A 269 -6.95 5.10 -17.74
N SER A 270 -6.05 6.03 -17.38
CA SER A 270 -5.91 7.31 -18.11
C SER A 270 -4.47 7.82 -18.22
N GLY A 271 -3.49 7.06 -17.75
CA GLY A 271 -2.08 7.44 -17.79
C GLY A 271 -1.42 7.19 -19.14
N SER A 272 -0.26 7.83 -19.34
CA SER A 272 0.63 7.46 -20.44
C SER A 272 1.30 6.11 -20.19
N HIS A 273 1.87 5.53 -21.25
CA HIS A 273 2.67 4.31 -21.16
C HIS A 273 3.74 4.40 -20.06
N ASP A 274 4.53 5.49 -20.05
CA ASP A 274 5.58 5.74 -19.07
C ASP A 274 5.04 5.84 -17.64
N GLN A 275 3.85 6.43 -17.46
CA GLN A 275 3.21 6.54 -16.15
C GLN A 275 2.75 5.17 -15.64
N VAL A 276 2.21 4.31 -16.51
CA VAL A 276 1.86 2.93 -16.16
C VAL A 276 3.10 2.16 -15.75
N LEU A 277 4.16 2.20 -16.56
CA LEU A 277 5.41 1.52 -16.24
C LEU A 277 6.00 2.03 -14.92
N ARG A 278 6.06 3.35 -14.73
CA ARG A 278 6.60 3.97 -13.52
C ARG A 278 5.81 3.60 -12.27
N ALA A 279 4.47 3.58 -12.33
CA ALA A 279 3.64 3.27 -11.17
C ALA A 279 3.85 1.81 -10.70
N ASN A 280 3.85 0.85 -11.64
CA ASN A 280 4.11 -0.55 -11.32
C ASN A 280 5.56 -0.76 -10.85
N TYR A 281 6.53 -0.13 -11.53
CA TYR A 281 7.94 -0.24 -11.16
C TYR A 281 8.24 0.31 -9.76
N GLU A 282 7.73 1.50 -9.43
CA GLU A 282 8.06 2.14 -8.16
C GLU A 282 7.34 1.48 -6.99
N TYR A 283 6.19 0.86 -7.21
CA TYR A 283 5.51 0.04 -6.21
C TYR A 283 6.38 -1.13 -5.77
N CYS A 284 6.81 -2.01 -6.69
CA CYS A 284 7.62 -3.16 -6.28
C CYS A 284 8.99 -2.74 -5.77
N TRP A 285 9.56 -1.64 -6.29
CA TRP A 285 10.79 -1.04 -5.77
C TRP A 285 10.64 -0.58 -4.31
N ALA A 286 9.49 0.03 -3.96
CA ALA A 286 9.19 0.42 -2.59
C ALA A 286 9.03 -0.80 -1.68
N MET A 287 8.35 -1.85 -2.13
CA MET A 287 8.15 -3.06 -1.33
C MET A 287 9.47 -3.76 -1.02
N PHE A 288 10.34 -3.91 -2.04
CA PHE A 288 11.64 -4.53 -1.86
C PHE A 288 12.55 -3.71 -0.94
N TRP A 289 12.75 -2.42 -1.22
CA TRP A 289 13.77 -1.60 -0.53
C TRP A 289 13.32 -0.96 0.77
N PHE A 290 12.02 -0.94 1.10
CA PHE A 290 11.53 -0.30 2.33
C PHE A 290 10.74 -1.26 3.22
N HIS A 291 10.24 -2.37 2.68
CA HIS A 291 9.46 -3.36 3.43
C HIS A 291 10.08 -4.77 3.40
N ASP A 292 11.27 -4.92 2.80
CA ASP A 292 12.00 -6.19 2.70
C ASP A 292 11.17 -7.31 2.04
N ASP A 293 10.29 -6.94 1.12
CA ASP A 293 9.33 -7.84 0.47
C ASP A 293 9.59 -7.93 -1.04
N VAL A 294 10.12 -9.07 -1.47
CA VAL A 294 10.40 -9.37 -2.87
C VAL A 294 9.18 -9.89 -3.64
N GLU A 295 8.13 -10.32 -2.94
CA GLU A 295 7.00 -11.03 -3.56
C GLU A 295 6.27 -10.18 -4.61
N PRO A 296 5.95 -8.89 -4.36
CA PRO A 296 5.36 -8.04 -5.39
C PRO A 296 6.22 -7.93 -6.65
N MET A 297 7.54 -7.88 -6.49
CA MET A 297 8.49 -7.81 -7.60
C MET A 297 8.49 -9.12 -8.40
N ASN A 298 8.47 -10.27 -7.73
CA ASN A 298 8.42 -11.57 -8.38
C ASN A 298 7.12 -11.77 -9.16
N ARG A 299 5.97 -11.46 -8.53
CA ARG A 299 4.63 -11.66 -9.09
C ARG A 299 4.34 -10.74 -10.29
N MET A 300 4.83 -9.50 -10.26
CA MET A 300 4.53 -8.48 -11.28
C MET A 300 5.60 -8.38 -12.37
N TYR A 301 6.64 -9.22 -12.32
CA TYR A 301 7.79 -9.11 -13.21
C TYR A 301 7.39 -9.16 -14.68
N GLU A 302 6.64 -10.19 -15.11
CA GLU A 302 6.25 -10.38 -16.50
C GLU A 302 5.32 -9.25 -16.99
N GLU A 303 4.47 -8.70 -16.13
CA GLU A 303 3.64 -7.54 -16.48
C GLU A 303 4.53 -6.33 -16.78
N ILE A 304 5.50 -6.04 -15.92
CA ILE A 304 6.42 -4.90 -16.06
C ILE A 304 7.35 -5.10 -17.26
N GLU A 305 7.86 -6.31 -17.48
CA GLU A 305 8.66 -6.70 -18.64
C GLU A 305 7.90 -6.42 -19.94
N ASN A 306 6.65 -6.90 -20.04
CA ASN A 306 5.82 -6.68 -21.23
C ASN A 306 5.50 -5.20 -21.49
N ILE A 307 5.23 -4.44 -20.42
CA ILE A 307 5.02 -2.99 -20.54
C ILE A 307 6.31 -2.35 -21.08
N ALA A 308 7.46 -2.58 -20.44
CA ALA A 308 8.74 -2.00 -20.87
C ALA A 308 9.11 -2.35 -22.32
N LEU A 309 8.85 -3.59 -22.75
CA LEU A 309 9.11 -4.02 -24.12
C LEU A 309 8.24 -3.31 -25.15
N SER A 310 6.98 -3.06 -24.82
CA SER A 310 6.05 -2.40 -25.73
C SER A 310 6.42 -0.94 -26.04
N SER A 311 7.24 -0.29 -25.20
CA SER A 311 7.81 1.04 -25.51
C SER A 311 8.90 0.97 -26.59
N GLY A 312 9.51 -0.20 -26.77
CA GLY A 312 10.60 -0.42 -27.70
C GLY A 312 11.86 0.38 -27.35
N THR A 313 12.04 0.78 -26.09
CA THR A 313 13.23 1.50 -25.65
C THR A 313 14.06 0.68 -24.66
N ALA A 314 15.37 0.69 -24.85
CA ALA A 314 16.32 0.09 -23.91
C ALA A 314 16.27 0.80 -22.55
N ALA A 315 15.90 2.09 -22.53
CA ALA A 315 15.79 2.86 -21.31
C ALA A 315 14.69 2.32 -20.39
N ASP A 316 13.54 1.90 -20.94
CA ASP A 316 12.51 1.26 -20.14
C ASP A 316 12.88 -0.17 -19.73
N LEU A 317 13.52 -0.92 -20.63
CA LEU A 317 13.99 -2.26 -20.32
C LEU A 317 15.09 -2.26 -19.23
N SER A 318 15.84 -1.16 -19.08
CA SER A 318 16.80 -0.98 -17.98
C SER A 318 16.16 -1.11 -16.59
N LYS A 319 14.88 -0.73 -16.44
CA LYS A 319 14.12 -0.88 -15.19
C LYS A 319 13.92 -2.36 -14.84
N VAL A 320 13.61 -3.18 -15.85
CA VAL A 320 13.49 -4.65 -15.71
C VAL A 320 14.83 -5.27 -15.34
N GLY A 321 15.92 -4.75 -15.92
CA GLY A 321 17.29 -5.13 -15.55
C GLY A 321 17.63 -4.82 -14.10
N ASN A 322 17.21 -3.65 -13.60
CA ASN A 322 17.39 -3.31 -12.18
C ASN A 322 16.70 -4.33 -11.27
N TYR A 323 15.49 -4.80 -11.62
CA TYR A 323 14.80 -5.84 -10.87
C TYR A 323 15.56 -7.16 -10.87
N LEU A 324 16.05 -7.61 -12.03
CA LEU A 324 16.85 -8.83 -12.10
C LEU A 324 18.10 -8.73 -11.23
N ASN A 325 18.83 -7.62 -11.31
CA ASN A 325 20.05 -7.43 -10.53
C ASN A 325 19.78 -7.50 -9.01
N VAL A 326 18.70 -6.87 -8.53
CA VAL A 326 18.37 -6.91 -7.09
C VAL A 326 17.83 -8.26 -6.67
N MET A 327 17.04 -8.95 -7.50
CA MET A 327 16.55 -10.31 -7.22
C MET A 327 17.69 -11.34 -7.24
N MET A 328 18.65 -11.22 -8.15
CA MET A 328 19.86 -12.02 -8.15
C MET A 328 20.69 -11.79 -6.89
N SER A 329 20.91 -10.53 -6.51
CA SER A 329 21.60 -10.19 -5.26
C SER A 329 20.87 -10.73 -4.03
N HIS A 330 19.53 -10.75 -4.06
CA HIS A 330 18.69 -11.30 -3.00
C HIS A 330 18.84 -12.84 -2.91
N ALA A 331 18.81 -13.54 -4.05
CA ALA A 331 19.03 -14.98 -4.13
C ALA A 331 20.46 -15.38 -3.73
N ALA A 332 21.47 -14.63 -4.18
CA ALA A 332 22.88 -14.88 -3.84
C ALA A 332 23.17 -14.76 -2.33
N ARG A 333 22.34 -13.98 -1.61
CA ARG A 333 22.40 -13.85 -0.14
C ARG A 333 21.54 -14.89 0.59
N ASN A 334 20.92 -15.83 -0.13
CA ASN A 334 20.04 -16.88 0.38
C ASN A 334 18.77 -16.36 1.07
N PHE A 335 18.28 -15.18 0.68
CA PHE A 335 16.97 -14.71 1.14
C PHE A 335 15.82 -15.41 0.40
N GLU A 336 16.04 -15.80 -0.86
CA GLU A 336 15.14 -16.63 -1.67
C GLU A 336 15.95 -17.51 -2.63
N THR A 337 15.28 -18.45 -3.31
CA THR A 337 15.92 -19.32 -4.32
C THR A 337 15.89 -18.70 -5.71
N ALA A 338 16.92 -18.98 -6.52
CA ALA A 338 16.99 -18.51 -7.90
C ALA A 338 15.88 -19.11 -8.77
N GLU A 339 15.49 -20.35 -8.45
CA GLU A 339 14.38 -21.07 -9.07
C GLU A 339 13.03 -20.40 -8.78
N TYR A 340 12.78 -20.01 -7.52
CA TYR A 340 11.54 -19.32 -7.14
C TYR A 340 11.39 -17.96 -7.85
N LEU A 341 12.49 -17.25 -8.03
CA LEU A 341 12.53 -15.95 -8.71
C LEU A 341 12.69 -16.08 -10.24
N ASN A 342 12.71 -17.30 -10.78
CA ASN A 342 12.87 -17.62 -12.19
C ASN A 342 14.01 -16.85 -12.89
N LEU A 343 15.17 -16.72 -12.21
CA LEU A 343 16.23 -15.80 -12.64
C LEU A 343 16.87 -16.21 -13.97
N GLU A 344 17.11 -17.50 -14.19
CA GLU A 344 17.76 -18.00 -15.40
C GLU A 344 16.94 -17.67 -16.66
N GLU A 345 15.63 -17.99 -16.64
CA GLU A 345 14.76 -17.74 -17.78
C GLU A 345 14.61 -16.24 -18.04
N ARG A 346 14.36 -15.45 -16.99
CA ARG A 346 14.18 -13.99 -17.12
C ARG A 346 15.43 -13.29 -17.65
N SER A 347 16.62 -13.70 -17.19
CA SER A 347 17.89 -13.17 -17.68
C SER A 347 18.16 -13.54 -19.13
N ALA A 348 17.87 -14.77 -19.53
CA ALA A 348 18.01 -15.19 -20.92
C ALA A 348 17.09 -14.37 -21.85
N ARG A 349 15.81 -14.19 -21.46
CA ARG A 349 14.86 -13.35 -22.22
C ARG A 349 15.31 -11.90 -22.32
N MET A 350 15.77 -11.30 -21.22
CA MET A 350 16.27 -9.93 -21.24
C MET A 350 17.50 -9.79 -22.16
N ALA A 351 18.43 -10.73 -22.12
CA ALA A 351 19.61 -10.72 -22.98
C ALA A 351 19.23 -10.84 -24.47
N GLU A 352 18.27 -11.70 -24.81
CA GLU A 352 17.75 -11.84 -26.17
C GLU A 352 17.13 -10.52 -26.67
N GLN A 353 16.27 -9.90 -25.86
CA GLN A 353 15.59 -8.64 -26.18
C GLN A 353 16.59 -7.49 -26.38
N LEU A 354 17.57 -7.35 -25.48
CA LEU A 354 18.61 -6.33 -25.60
C LEU A 354 19.50 -6.57 -26.83
N THR A 355 19.80 -7.83 -27.16
CA THR A 355 20.57 -8.17 -28.37
C THR A 355 19.83 -7.77 -29.63
N ALA A 356 18.51 -8.00 -29.69
CA ALA A 356 17.70 -7.53 -30.81
C ALA A 356 17.68 -5.99 -30.90
N MET A 357 17.64 -5.28 -29.77
CA MET A 357 17.67 -3.81 -29.74
C MET A 357 19.03 -3.23 -30.13
N SER A 358 20.15 -3.87 -29.75
CA SER A 358 21.51 -3.40 -30.07
C SER A 358 21.85 -3.55 -31.55
N GLN A 359 21.22 -4.48 -32.24
CA GLN A 359 21.38 -4.67 -33.69
C GLN A 359 20.57 -3.67 -34.53
N ASN A 360 19.70 -2.86 -33.92
CA ASN A 360 18.85 -1.94 -34.64
C ASN A 360 19.57 -0.63 -35.01
N ALA A 361 20.23 -0.64 -36.18
CA ALA A 361 20.97 0.51 -36.71
C ALA A 361 20.09 1.76 -36.96
N SER A 362 18.77 1.64 -37.04
CA SER A 362 17.88 2.79 -37.26
C SER A 362 17.72 3.68 -36.01
N ARG A 363 18.10 3.18 -34.83
CA ARG A 363 18.00 3.90 -33.55
C ARG A 363 19.34 3.82 -32.80
N PRO A 364 20.40 4.50 -33.26
CA PRO A 364 21.77 4.31 -32.76
C PRO A 364 21.91 4.56 -31.26
N ASN A 365 21.24 5.58 -30.70
CA ASN A 365 21.29 5.87 -29.27
C ASN A 365 20.64 4.75 -28.43
N ASN A 366 19.54 4.19 -28.93
CA ASN A 366 18.86 3.06 -28.26
C ASN A 366 19.67 1.77 -28.37
N ALA A 367 20.29 1.54 -29.53
CA ALA A 367 21.14 0.38 -29.77
C ALA A 367 22.39 0.40 -28.87
N LEU A 368 23.08 1.55 -28.77
CA LEU A 368 24.23 1.71 -27.89
C LEU A 368 23.84 1.55 -26.40
N HIS A 369 22.67 2.04 -26.02
CA HIS A 369 22.17 1.83 -24.66
C HIS A 369 21.86 0.35 -24.37
N ALA A 370 21.26 -0.36 -25.32
CA ALA A 370 21.02 -1.80 -25.19
C ALA A 370 22.32 -2.60 -25.08
N GLU A 371 23.33 -2.24 -25.89
CA GLU A 371 24.68 -2.79 -25.83
C GLU A 371 25.31 -2.56 -24.45
N THR A 372 25.16 -1.35 -23.89
CA THR A 372 25.62 -1.04 -22.54
C THR A 372 24.98 -1.94 -21.50
N LEU A 373 23.66 -2.14 -21.57
CA LEU A 373 22.93 -3.00 -20.64
C LEU A 373 23.38 -4.46 -20.73
N LEU A 374 23.68 -4.99 -21.92
CA LEU A 374 24.25 -6.34 -22.10
C LEU A 374 25.62 -6.47 -21.41
N VAL A 375 26.49 -5.47 -21.57
CA VAL A 375 27.80 -5.46 -20.91
C VAL A 375 27.66 -5.40 -19.39
N LEU A 376 26.70 -4.61 -18.88
CA LEU A 376 26.40 -4.56 -17.44
C LEU A 376 25.82 -5.88 -16.90
N MET A 377 25.01 -6.61 -17.68
CA MET A 377 24.56 -7.96 -17.30
C MET A 377 25.75 -8.93 -17.20
N ARG A 378 26.65 -8.91 -18.20
CA ARG A 378 27.90 -9.71 -18.15
C ARG A 378 28.76 -9.37 -16.93
N LEU A 379 28.86 -8.08 -16.59
CA LEU A 379 29.59 -7.63 -15.39
C LEU A 379 29.02 -8.24 -14.11
N HIS A 380 27.70 -8.32 -13.99
CA HIS A 380 27.06 -8.92 -12.82
C HIS A 380 27.34 -10.44 -12.73
N ASP A 381 27.22 -11.15 -13.85
CA ASP A 381 27.43 -12.61 -13.91
C ASP A 381 28.90 -13.00 -13.66
N GLU A 382 29.84 -12.30 -14.31
CA GLU A 382 31.28 -12.58 -14.17
C GLU A 382 31.88 -11.99 -12.89
N GLY A 383 31.34 -10.87 -12.40
CA GLY A 383 31.71 -10.27 -11.11
C GLY A 383 31.44 -11.21 -9.95
N SER A 384 30.37 -12.01 -10.03
CA SER A 384 30.06 -13.06 -9.05
C SER A 384 31.09 -14.21 -9.05
N ARG A 385 31.79 -14.43 -10.17
CA ARG A 385 32.84 -15.46 -10.34
C ARG A 385 34.24 -14.93 -10.03
N ASN A 386 34.40 -13.61 -9.94
CA ASN A 386 35.65 -12.91 -9.69
C ASN A 386 36.77 -13.29 -10.68
N ASP A 387 36.45 -13.45 -11.97
CA ASP A 387 37.43 -13.72 -13.03
C ASP A 387 38.09 -12.41 -13.52
N PRO A 388 39.38 -12.17 -13.23
CA PRO A 388 40.05 -10.93 -13.60
C PRO A 388 40.12 -10.69 -15.12
N LYS A 389 40.23 -11.74 -15.93
CA LYS A 389 40.34 -11.60 -17.39
C LYS A 389 39.00 -11.23 -18.01
N ALA A 390 37.92 -11.82 -17.50
CA ALA A 390 36.57 -11.47 -17.91
C ALA A 390 36.27 -10.00 -17.57
N LEU A 391 36.65 -9.55 -16.36
CA LEU A 391 36.50 -8.16 -15.94
C LEU A 391 37.31 -7.19 -16.81
N GLU A 392 38.56 -7.52 -17.18
CA GLU A 392 39.38 -6.68 -18.08
C GLU A 392 38.72 -6.52 -19.46
N SER A 393 38.19 -7.59 -20.04
CA SER A 393 37.43 -7.52 -21.31
C SER A 393 36.19 -6.63 -21.18
N ILE A 394 35.45 -6.74 -20.09
CA ILE A 394 34.25 -5.91 -19.85
C ILE A 394 34.62 -4.42 -19.77
N TRP A 395 35.73 -4.08 -19.11
CA TRP A 395 36.20 -2.69 -19.04
C TRP A 395 36.57 -2.14 -20.42
N SER A 396 37.19 -2.95 -21.27
CA SER A 396 37.49 -2.57 -22.65
C SER A 396 36.20 -2.31 -23.45
N ASP A 397 35.19 -3.19 -23.32
CA ASP A 397 33.90 -3.03 -24.00
C ASP A 397 33.21 -1.72 -23.56
N LEU A 398 33.25 -1.38 -22.27
CA LEU A 398 32.70 -0.13 -21.73
C LEU A 398 33.44 1.11 -22.24
N ASP A 399 34.77 1.07 -22.35
CA ASP A 399 35.56 2.19 -22.88
C ASP A 399 35.22 2.46 -24.36
N GLU A 400 35.06 1.41 -25.16
CA GLU A 400 34.64 1.53 -26.56
C GLU A 400 33.24 2.17 -26.69
N ILE A 401 32.29 1.72 -25.85
CA ILE A 401 30.94 2.29 -25.78
C ILE A 401 30.99 3.78 -25.45
N VAL A 402 31.79 4.18 -24.45
CA VAL A 402 31.97 5.59 -24.07
C VAL A 402 32.56 6.38 -25.24
N GLY A 403 33.56 5.85 -25.94
CA GLY A 403 34.12 6.46 -27.14
C GLY A 403 33.08 6.70 -28.23
N ARG A 404 32.22 5.72 -28.50
CA ARG A 404 31.11 5.82 -29.48
C ARG A 404 30.01 6.78 -29.04
N SER A 405 29.79 6.93 -27.73
CA SER A 405 28.76 7.82 -27.19
C SER A 405 29.04 9.31 -27.44
N GLY A 406 30.31 9.72 -27.56
CA GLY A 406 30.68 11.12 -27.80
C GLY A 406 30.25 11.69 -29.16
N GLY A 407 29.82 10.84 -30.09
CA GLY A 407 29.36 11.22 -31.44
C GLY A 407 27.85 11.12 -31.66
N LEU A 408 27.06 10.80 -30.63
CA LEU A 408 25.60 10.60 -30.64
C LEU A 408 24.90 11.58 -29.70
#